data_AF-R7D345-F1
#
_entry.id   AF-R7D345-F1
#
_cell.length_a   1.000
_cell.length_b   1.000
_cell.length_c   1.000
_cell.angle_alpha   90.00
_cell.angle_beta   90.00
_cell.angle_gamma   90.00
#
_symmetry.space_group_name_H-M   'P 1'
#
loop_
_entity.id
_entity.type
_entity.pdbx_description
1 polymer ?
#
loop_
_entity_poly.entity_id
_entity_poly.type
_entity_poly.pdbx_seq_one_letter_code
_entity_poly.pdbx_strand_id
1 'polypeptide(L)'
;MRTRFLLLFASMLLLLSCEEEDHLPHISPNWFTLSDKNAEVHVEVDPDCEMWGFNMDESPMYPITEEMKEKSMSIQPIDEHHQATIYCKEDQVEKIDFGVMTIEKEGKGKYKILFTPKDGLPVPQFITCGFMSAEERANLVILFKRQIRDTDYDDF
;
A
#
# COMPACT_ATOMS: atom_id res chain seq x y z
N MET A 1 41.33 -12.94 -38.36
CA MET A 1 40.29 -13.85 -37.83
C MET A 1 40.02 -13.68 -36.33
N ARG A 2 41.03 -13.44 -35.48
CA ARG A 2 40.87 -13.32 -34.00
C ARG A 2 40.07 -12.12 -33.50
N THR A 3 40.18 -10.94 -34.12
CA THR A 3 39.50 -9.71 -33.68
C THR A 3 37.99 -9.70 -33.93
N ARG A 4 37.52 -10.35 -35.00
CA ARG A 4 36.08 -10.48 -35.30
C ARG A 4 35.36 -11.38 -34.31
N PHE A 5 36.02 -12.43 -33.82
CA PHE A 5 35.48 -13.33 -32.80
C PHE A 5 35.36 -12.66 -31.43
N LEU A 6 36.31 -11.80 -31.07
CA LEU A 6 36.31 -11.05 -29.81
C LEU A 6 35.17 -10.02 -29.75
N LEU A 7 34.89 -9.33 -30.86
CA LEU A 7 33.76 -8.40 -30.95
C LEU A 7 32.40 -9.11 -30.83
N LEU A 8 32.27 -10.29 -31.45
CA LEU A 8 31.06 -11.12 -31.33
C LEU A 8 30.84 -11.62 -29.90
N PHE A 9 31.91 -12.01 -29.20
CA PHE A 9 31.85 -12.43 -27.80
C PHE A 9 31.47 -11.27 -26.87
N ALA A 10 32.03 -10.08 -27.10
CA ALA A 10 31.68 -8.88 -26.33
C ALA A 10 30.22 -8.45 -26.57
N SER A 11 29.72 -8.50 -27.81
CA SER A 11 28.30 -8.22 -28.10
C SER A 11 27.36 -9.27 -27.50
N MET A 12 27.78 -10.53 -27.44
CA MET A 12 26.97 -11.61 -26.87
C MET A 12 26.89 -11.52 -25.34
N LEU A 13 27.97 -11.09 -24.67
CA LEU A 13 27.98 -10.79 -23.23
C LEU A 13 27.13 -9.56 -22.89
N LEU A 14 27.09 -8.55 -23.77
CA LEU A 14 26.23 -7.37 -23.61
C LEU A 14 24.74 -7.71 -23.76
N LEU A 15 24.38 -8.66 -24.64
CA LEU A 15 23.00 -9.12 -24.83
C LEU A 15 22.51 -10.02 -23.69
N LEU A 16 23.41 -10.71 -22.98
CA LEU A 16 23.09 -11.51 -21.80
C LEU A 16 22.90 -10.67 -20.52
N SER A 17 23.27 -9.39 -20.54
CA SER A 17 23.13 -8.48 -19.39
C SER A 17 21.83 -7.67 -19.41
N CYS A 18 20.99 -7.83 -20.44
CA CYS A 18 19.62 -7.35 -20.44
C CYS A 18 18.70 -8.50 -20.00
N GLU A 19 18.85 -8.95 -18.74
CA GLU A 19 17.68 -9.47 -18.05
C GLU A 19 16.83 -8.24 -17.71
N GLU A 20 15.64 -8.13 -18.30
CA GLU A 20 14.58 -7.29 -17.73
C GLU A 20 14.25 -7.92 -16.37
N GLU A 21 14.85 -7.38 -15.31
CA GLU A 21 14.37 -7.64 -13.95
C GLU A 21 12.91 -7.16 -13.91
N ASP A 22 11.98 -8.04 -13.58
CA ASP A 22 10.63 -7.63 -13.16
C ASP A 22 10.83 -6.73 -11.91
N HIS A 23 10.82 -5.42 -12.08
CA HIS A 23 11.21 -4.46 -11.05
C HIS A 23 10.03 -4.07 -10.17
N LEU A 24 9.18 -5.03 -9.80
CA LEU A 24 8.04 -4.77 -8.93
C LEU A 24 8.47 -3.94 -7.70
N PRO A 25 7.79 -2.83 -7.40
CA PRO A 25 8.11 -2.00 -6.25
C PRO A 25 8.35 -2.82 -4.99
N HIS A 26 9.51 -2.63 -4.37
CA HIS A 26 9.82 -3.26 -3.10
C HIS A 26 8.97 -2.63 -1.99
N ILE A 27 8.34 -3.49 -1.19
CA ILE A 27 7.58 -3.11 0.01
C ILE A 27 8.03 -4.01 1.17
N SER A 28 8.42 -3.43 2.29
CA SER A 28 8.89 -4.17 3.47
C SER A 28 8.37 -3.56 4.79
N PRO A 29 7.61 -4.32 5.59
CA PRO A 29 6.96 -5.57 5.23
C PRO A 29 5.88 -5.35 4.16
N ASN A 30 5.68 -6.31 3.24
CA ASN A 30 4.59 -6.27 2.26
C ASN A 30 3.25 -6.84 2.77
N TRP A 31 3.25 -7.46 3.95
CA TRP A 31 2.04 -7.80 4.68
C TRP A 31 2.28 -7.86 6.20
N PHE A 32 1.25 -7.58 6.99
CA PHE A 32 1.29 -7.74 8.45
C PHE A 32 -0.13 -7.78 9.05
N THR A 33 -0.23 -7.99 10.36
CA THR A 33 -1.49 -8.01 11.09
C THR A 33 -1.52 -6.96 12.18
N LEU A 34 -2.51 -6.08 12.14
CA LEU A 34 -2.82 -5.10 13.17
C LEU A 34 -3.75 -5.67 14.25
N SER A 35 -3.55 -5.19 15.48
CA SER A 35 -4.40 -5.48 16.65
C SER A 35 -4.09 -4.47 17.75
N ASP A 36 -4.84 -4.48 18.85
CA ASP A 36 -4.55 -3.59 20.00
C ASP A 36 -3.14 -3.80 20.59
N LYS A 37 -2.59 -5.02 20.43
CA LYS A 37 -1.22 -5.34 20.89
C LYS A 37 -0.14 -4.94 19.90
N ASN A 38 -0.50 -4.85 18.61
CA ASN A 38 0.37 -4.49 17.49
C ASN A 38 -0.33 -3.39 16.69
N ALA A 39 -0.53 -2.23 17.32
CA ALA A 39 -1.35 -1.17 16.75
C ALA A 39 -0.56 -0.29 15.77
N GLU A 40 0.77 -0.38 15.73
CA GLU A 40 1.62 0.46 14.91
C GLU A 40 2.62 -0.39 14.12
N VAL A 41 2.77 -0.08 12.82
CA VAL A 41 3.76 -0.70 11.94
C VAL A 41 4.37 0.35 11.03
N HIS A 42 5.67 0.31 10.83
CA HIS A 42 6.36 1.11 9.83
C HIS A 42 6.66 0.25 8.60
N VAL A 43 6.45 0.84 7.42
CA VAL A 43 6.65 0.20 6.12
C VAL A 43 7.61 1.04 5.30
N GLU A 44 8.57 0.36 4.68
CA GLU A 44 9.44 0.93 3.67
C GLU A 44 8.95 0.50 2.28
N VAL A 45 8.90 1.46 1.37
CA VAL A 45 8.56 1.30 -0.04
C VAL A 45 9.68 1.95 -0.85
N ASP A 46 9.92 1.49 -2.08
CA ASP A 46 10.87 2.17 -2.96
C ASP A 46 10.61 3.70 -3.02
N PRO A 47 11.67 4.55 -2.97
CA PRO A 47 11.50 5.98 -2.71
C PRO A 47 10.75 6.78 -3.78
N ASP A 48 10.66 6.24 -4.99
CA ASP A 48 9.99 6.79 -6.16
C ASP A 48 8.55 6.30 -6.32
N CYS A 49 8.11 5.37 -5.48
CA CYS A 49 6.76 4.85 -5.53
C CYS A 49 5.75 5.81 -4.92
N GLU A 50 4.62 5.95 -5.61
CA GLU A 50 3.47 6.68 -5.11
C GLU A 50 2.33 5.73 -4.77
N MET A 51 1.53 6.10 -3.77
CA MET A 51 0.29 5.39 -3.50
C MET A 51 -0.71 5.68 -4.63
N TRP A 52 -1.18 4.63 -5.30
CA TRP A 52 -2.07 4.75 -6.46
C TRP A 52 -3.50 4.32 -6.18
N GLY A 53 -3.73 3.55 -5.12
CA GLY A 53 -5.06 3.00 -4.84
C GLY A 53 -5.16 2.25 -3.53
N PHE A 54 -6.39 1.91 -3.15
CA PHE A 54 -6.67 1.08 -1.98
C PHE A 54 -7.93 0.24 -2.17
N ASN A 55 -8.06 -0.83 -1.40
CA ASN A 55 -9.31 -1.58 -1.28
C ASN A 55 -9.53 -2.01 0.18
N MET A 56 -10.77 -2.36 0.51
CA MET A 56 -11.15 -2.90 1.82
C MET A 56 -11.97 -4.16 1.60
N ASP A 57 -11.58 -5.25 2.26
CA ASP A 57 -12.18 -6.56 2.06
C ASP A 57 -12.32 -6.91 0.56
N GLU A 58 -13.50 -7.38 0.15
CA GLU A 58 -13.77 -7.79 -1.23
C GLU A 58 -14.12 -6.60 -2.15
N SER A 59 -13.96 -5.35 -1.70
CA SER A 59 -14.20 -4.18 -2.54
C SER A 59 -13.22 -4.17 -3.73
N PRO A 60 -13.63 -3.69 -4.92
CA PRO A 60 -12.69 -3.44 -5.99
C PRO A 60 -11.64 -2.42 -5.56
N MET A 61 -10.45 -2.50 -6.16
CA MET A 61 -9.39 -1.52 -5.94
C MET A 61 -9.82 -0.14 -6.42
N TYR A 62 -9.84 0.80 -5.49
CA TYR A 62 -10.20 2.19 -5.72
C TYR A 62 -8.96 2.99 -6.12
N PRO A 63 -8.90 3.54 -7.34
CA PRO A 63 -7.76 4.35 -7.77
C PRO A 63 -7.83 5.75 -7.15
N ILE A 64 -6.68 6.24 -6.68
CA ILE A 64 -6.50 7.64 -6.30
C ILE A 64 -6.28 8.44 -7.57
N THR A 65 -7.24 9.30 -7.92
CA THR A 65 -7.18 10.09 -9.16
C THR A 65 -6.36 11.37 -8.98
N GLU A 66 -5.88 11.93 -10.09
CA GLU A 66 -5.20 13.22 -10.09
C GLU A 66 -6.11 14.35 -9.52
N GLU A 67 -7.42 14.31 -9.81
CA GLU A 67 -8.38 15.26 -9.23
C GLU A 67 -8.44 15.18 -7.69
N MET A 68 -8.20 14.00 -7.10
CA MET A 68 -8.12 13.87 -5.64
C MET A 68 -6.81 14.41 -5.09
N LYS A 69 -5.71 14.26 -5.84
CA LYS A 69 -4.39 14.77 -5.47
C LYS A 69 -4.32 16.31 -5.49
N GLU A 70 -5.00 16.93 -6.45
CA GLU A 70 -5.14 18.39 -6.55
C GLU A 70 -5.92 19.01 -5.37
N LYS A 71 -6.73 18.20 -4.68
CA LYS A 71 -7.48 18.62 -3.48
C LYS A 71 -6.64 18.33 -2.24
N SER A 72 -6.61 19.26 -1.29
CA SER A 72 -5.97 19.01 0.01
C SER A 72 -6.61 17.85 0.79
N MET A 73 -7.90 17.59 0.54
CA MET A 73 -8.65 16.50 1.16
C MET A 73 -9.76 16.00 0.23
N SER A 74 -9.93 14.68 0.15
CA SER A 74 -11.04 14.01 -0.53
C SER A 74 -11.63 12.91 0.36
N ILE A 75 -12.95 12.71 0.33
CA ILE A 75 -13.63 11.65 1.08
C ILE A 75 -14.28 10.70 0.07
N GLN A 76 -14.00 9.40 0.20
CA GLN A 76 -14.51 8.36 -0.67
C GLN A 76 -15.28 7.31 0.13
N PRO A 77 -16.59 7.09 -0.14
CA PRO A 77 -17.31 5.99 0.47
C PRO A 77 -16.75 4.66 -0.06
N ILE A 78 -16.58 3.69 0.84
CA ILE A 78 -16.12 2.34 0.50
C ILE A 78 -17.30 1.39 0.51
N ASP A 79 -18.04 1.37 1.62
CA ASP A 79 -19.29 0.62 1.79
C ASP A 79 -20.27 1.41 2.68
N GLU A 80 -21.31 0.76 3.19
CA GLU A 80 -22.35 1.39 4.02
C GLU A 80 -21.86 1.87 5.40
N HIS A 81 -20.72 1.35 5.87
CA HIS A 81 -20.12 1.66 7.18
C HIS A 81 -18.82 2.46 7.05
N HIS A 82 -18.05 2.26 5.98
CA HIS A 82 -16.68 2.74 5.85
C HIS A 82 -16.50 3.82 4.77
N GLN A 83 -15.58 4.73 5.05
CA GLN A 83 -15.08 5.72 4.10
C GLN A 83 -13.56 5.88 4.25
N ALA A 84 -12.89 6.24 3.15
CA ALA A 84 -11.51 6.70 3.16
C ALA A 84 -11.46 8.22 3.05
N THR A 85 -10.71 8.86 3.95
CA THR A 85 -10.34 10.28 3.84
C THR A 85 -8.90 10.37 3.39
N ILE A 86 -8.70 10.89 2.19
CA ILE A 86 -7.40 11.03 1.52
C ILE A 86 -6.92 12.46 1.75
N TYR A 87 -5.73 12.63 2.30
CA TYR A 87 -5.09 13.92 2.53
C TYR A 87 -3.88 14.06 1.61
N CYS A 88 -3.85 15.16 0.87
CA CYS A 88 -2.80 15.43 -0.11
C CYS A 88 -2.10 16.75 0.19
N LYS A 89 -0.83 16.82 -0.16
CA LYS A 89 -0.02 18.04 -0.13
C LYS A 89 0.90 18.05 -1.35
N GLU A 90 0.95 19.18 -2.05
CA GLU A 90 1.78 19.33 -3.26
C GLU A 90 1.53 18.19 -4.27
N ASP A 91 0.23 17.89 -4.50
CA ASP A 91 -0.25 16.85 -5.40
C ASP A 91 0.22 15.41 -5.06
N GLN A 92 0.70 15.19 -3.83
CA GLN A 92 1.08 13.87 -3.32
C GLN A 92 0.20 13.43 -2.16
N VAL A 93 -0.11 12.14 -2.09
CA VAL A 93 -0.83 11.53 -0.96
C VAL A 93 0.11 11.49 0.25
N GLU A 94 -0.28 12.19 1.32
CA GLU A 94 0.45 12.23 2.58
C GLU A 94 -0.18 11.29 3.61
N LYS A 95 -1.51 11.12 3.58
CA LYS A 95 -2.21 10.25 4.53
C LYS A 95 -3.52 9.72 3.95
N ILE A 96 -3.89 8.48 4.29
CA ILE A 96 -5.26 7.97 4.16
C ILE A 96 -5.76 7.52 5.53
N ASP A 97 -6.94 8.01 5.92
CA ASP A 97 -7.67 7.61 7.12
C ASP A 97 -8.91 6.81 6.74
N PHE A 98 -8.92 5.53 7.11
CA PHE A 98 -10.03 4.58 6.87
C PHE A 98 -11.03 4.53 8.03
N GLY A 99 -10.89 5.38 9.04
CA GLY A 99 -11.69 5.37 10.27
C GLY A 99 -11.27 4.30 11.28
N VAL A 100 -10.83 3.13 10.81
CA VAL A 100 -10.29 2.02 11.62
C VAL A 100 -8.75 2.01 11.68
N MET A 101 -8.10 2.59 10.68
CA MET A 101 -6.64 2.72 10.62
C MET A 101 -6.25 3.94 9.78
N THR A 102 -5.03 4.43 10.00
CA THR A 102 -4.39 5.43 9.14
C THR A 102 -3.11 4.87 8.52
N ILE A 103 -2.83 5.25 7.29
CA ILE A 103 -1.50 5.14 6.67
C ILE A 103 -1.00 6.54 6.37
N GLU A 104 0.16 6.91 6.90
CA GLU A 104 0.72 8.25 6.84
C GLU A 104 2.16 8.20 6.37
N LYS A 105 2.53 9.10 5.47
CA LYS A 105 3.89 9.24 4.95
C LYS A 105 4.76 9.98 5.98
N GLU A 106 5.86 9.36 6.39
CA GLU A 106 6.86 9.96 7.30
C GLU A 106 8.06 10.54 6.53
N GLY A 107 8.22 10.14 5.27
CA GLY A 107 9.28 10.58 4.38
C GLY A 107 9.22 9.84 3.04
N LYS A 108 10.22 10.05 2.18
CA LYS A 108 10.32 9.31 0.91
C LYS A 108 10.39 7.82 1.18
N GLY A 109 9.45 7.06 0.62
CA GLY A 109 9.38 5.61 0.78
C GLY A 109 9.12 5.13 2.21
N LYS A 110 8.68 6.00 3.13
CA LYS A 110 8.48 5.62 4.54
C LYS A 110 7.07 5.95 4.98
N TYR A 111 6.39 4.93 5.49
CA TYR A 111 5.00 5.02 5.91
C TYR A 111 4.84 4.48 7.32
N LYS A 112 4.06 5.18 8.14
CA LYS A 112 3.57 4.72 9.42
C LYS A 112 2.11 4.35 9.30
N ILE A 113 1.78 3.19 9.84
CA ILE A 113 0.43 2.64 9.84
C ILE A 113 -0.01 2.48 11.28
N LEU A 114 -1.16 3.08 11.62
CA LEU A 114 -1.69 3.08 12.97
C LEU A 114 -3.12 2.52 12.97
N PHE A 115 -3.36 1.53 13.81
CA PHE A 115 -4.66 0.96 14.09
C PHE A 115 -5.36 1.79 15.16
N THR A 116 -6.48 2.42 14.79
CA THR A 116 -7.28 3.28 15.66
C THR A 116 -8.76 2.94 15.50
N PRO A 117 -9.20 1.73 15.92
CA PRO A 117 -10.60 1.34 15.78
C PRO A 117 -11.48 2.32 16.55
N LYS A 118 -12.56 2.77 15.91
CA LYS A 118 -13.59 3.61 16.54
C LYS A 118 -14.72 2.72 17.05
N ASP A 119 -15.23 3.04 18.24
CA ASP A 119 -16.38 2.35 18.81
C ASP A 119 -17.56 2.39 17.83
N GLY A 120 -18.14 1.21 17.57
CA GLY A 120 -19.30 1.06 16.69
C GLY A 120 -18.98 0.92 15.20
N LEU A 121 -17.71 1.12 14.77
CA LEU A 121 -17.30 0.85 13.39
C LEU A 121 -16.84 -0.61 13.26
N PRO A 122 -17.40 -1.42 12.32
CA PRO A 122 -16.88 -2.76 12.05
C PRO A 122 -15.40 -2.70 11.68
N VAL A 123 -14.62 -3.71 12.07
CA VAL A 123 -13.23 -3.83 11.63
C VAL A 123 -13.21 -4.75 10.41
N PRO A 124 -12.67 -4.33 9.25
CA PRO A 124 -12.59 -5.17 8.07
C PRO A 124 -11.65 -6.36 8.29
N GLN A 125 -11.73 -7.37 7.43
CA GLN A 125 -10.76 -8.47 7.43
C GLN A 125 -9.39 -7.99 6.96
N PHE A 126 -9.37 -7.16 5.91
CA PHE A 126 -8.14 -6.59 5.39
C PHE A 126 -8.34 -5.26 4.65
N ILE A 127 -7.26 -4.50 4.53
CA ILE A 127 -7.12 -3.35 3.64
C ILE A 127 -5.87 -3.57 2.79
N THR A 128 -5.97 -3.29 1.49
CA THR A 128 -4.80 -3.27 0.61
C THR A 128 -4.50 -1.83 0.22
N CYS A 129 -3.23 -1.44 0.27
CA CYS A 129 -2.75 -0.18 -0.29
C CYS A 129 -1.82 -0.48 -1.47
N GLY A 130 -2.14 0.07 -2.64
CA GLY A 130 -1.36 -0.08 -3.86
C GLY A 130 -0.30 1.02 -4.00
N PHE A 131 0.92 0.61 -4.35
CA PHE A 131 2.05 1.46 -4.69
C PHE A 131 2.50 1.24 -6.13
N MET A 132 2.92 2.30 -6.81
CA MET A 132 3.30 2.27 -8.22
C MET A 132 4.57 3.07 -8.47
N SER A 133 5.52 2.49 -9.20
CA SER A 133 6.63 3.21 -9.85
C SER A 133 6.54 2.96 -11.35
N ALA A 134 6.64 4.04 -12.13
CA ALA A 134 6.44 4.04 -13.59
C ALA A 134 5.16 3.29 -14.02
N GLU A 135 5.26 2.01 -14.38
CA GLU A 135 4.14 1.16 -14.80
C GLU A 135 3.93 -0.08 -13.91
N GLU A 136 4.80 -0.30 -12.94
CA GLU A 136 4.78 -1.49 -12.09
C GLU A 136 4.07 -1.23 -10.77
N ARG A 137 3.28 -2.20 -10.31
CA ARG A 137 2.41 -2.07 -9.14
C ARG A 137 2.71 -3.16 -8.12
N ALA A 138 2.90 -2.74 -6.88
CA ALA A 138 2.94 -3.64 -5.74
C ALA A 138 1.85 -3.27 -4.74
N ASN A 139 1.48 -4.25 -3.91
CA ASN A 139 0.42 -4.11 -2.94
C ASN A 139 0.96 -4.40 -1.54
N LEU A 140 0.65 -3.50 -0.61
CA LEU A 140 0.77 -3.73 0.82
C LEU A 140 -0.55 -4.31 1.33
N VAL A 141 -0.51 -5.48 2.00
CA VAL A 141 -1.69 -6.13 2.56
C VAL A 141 -1.72 -6.02 4.09
N ILE A 142 -2.78 -5.43 4.62
CA ILE A 142 -2.93 -5.15 6.05
C ILE A 142 -4.10 -5.97 6.58
N LEU A 143 -3.80 -6.96 7.41
CA LEU A 143 -4.80 -7.81 8.04
C LEU A 143 -5.19 -7.28 9.40
N PHE A 144 -6.41 -7.53 9.84
CA PHE A 144 -6.86 -7.19 11.19
C PHE A 144 -7.16 -8.44 11.99
N LYS A 145 -6.60 -8.52 13.20
CA LYS A 145 -7.03 -9.55 14.14
C LYS A 145 -8.40 -9.15 14.68
N ARG A 146 -9.43 -9.96 14.40
CA ARG A 146 -10.78 -9.76 14.96
C ARG A 146 -10.68 -9.57 16.48
N GLN A 147 -11.16 -8.45 16.97
CA GLN A 147 -11.49 -8.30 18.38
C GLN A 147 -12.71 -9.19 18.63
N ILE A 148 -12.49 -10.38 19.20
CA ILE A 148 -13.58 -11.12 19.84
C ILE A 148 -13.94 -10.25 21.05
N ARG A 149 -15.14 -9.64 21.04
CA ARG A 149 -15.61 -8.95 22.23
C ARG A 149 -15.94 -10.02 23.25
N ASP A 150 -15.45 -9.88 24.47
CA ASP A 150 -15.76 -10.79 25.59
C ASP A 150 -17.27 -10.92 25.88
N THR A 151 -18.11 -10.10 25.24
CA THR A 151 -19.59 -10.18 25.29
C THR A 151 -20.20 -11.28 24.42
N ASP A 152 -19.44 -11.94 23.55
CA ASP A 152 -19.94 -13.04 22.70
C ASP A 152 -20.04 -14.39 23.43
N TYR A 153 -19.81 -14.42 24.76
CA TYR A 153 -19.96 -15.60 25.61
C TYR A 153 -21.20 -15.57 26.53
N ASP A 154 -22.05 -14.55 26.43
CA ASP A 154 -23.27 -14.42 27.25
C ASP A 154 -24.55 -14.74 26.48
N ASP A 155 -24.58 -15.81 25.69
CA ASP A 155 -25.83 -16.44 25.28
C ASP A 155 -25.75 -17.97 25.44
N PHE A 156 -26.74 -18.46 26.19
CA PHE A 156 -26.91 -19.78 26.80
C PHE A 156 -26.98 -20.97 25.85
#